data_AF-A0A3C0QNK6-F1
#
_entry.id   AF-A0A3C0QNK6-F1
#
_cell.length_a   1.000
_cell.length_b   1.000
_cell.length_c   1.000
_cell.angle_alpha   90.00
_cell.angle_beta   90.00
_cell.angle_gamma   90.00
#
_symmetry.space_group_name_H-M   'P 1'
#
loop_
_entity.id
_entity.type
_entity.pdbx_description
1 polymer ?
#
loop_
_entity_poly.entity_id
_entity_poly.type
_entity_poly.pdbx_seq_one_letter_code
_entity_poly.pdbx_strand_id
1 'polypeptide(L)'
;MRQEFIFYKRAYDDVSQNALWQYMLEYFVKRYEVIAKEKLNTDVLDTQLRYSIQLYCYGCVGMTKEWLLNDNTTSAETVVKMMFASMPNDMRNIFFDKNRNEDAE
;
A
#
# COMPACT_ATOMS: atom_id res chain seq x y z
N MET A 1 13.61 15.82 7.82
CA MET A 1 13.12 14.88 8.86
C MET A 1 12.10 15.49 9.83
N ARG A 2 12.45 16.37 10.79
CA ARG A 2 11.46 16.81 11.83
C ARG A 2 10.31 17.66 11.27
N GLN A 3 10.58 18.57 10.32
CA GLN A 3 9.54 19.36 9.65
C GLN A 3 8.59 18.49 8.81
N GLU A 4 9.13 17.53 8.06
CA GLU A 4 8.34 16.62 7.21
C GLU A 4 7.41 15.75 8.06
N PHE A 5 7.91 15.22 9.18
CA PHE A 5 7.08 14.45 10.11
C PHE A 5 5.89 15.27 10.65
N ILE A 6 6.12 16.53 11.03
CA ILE A 6 5.05 17.43 11.51
C ILE A 6 4.03 17.73 10.39
N PHE A 7 4.51 17.92 9.15
CA PHE A 7 3.64 18.12 8.00
C PHE A 7 2.72 16.91 7.79
N TYR A 8 3.28 15.70 7.71
CA TYR A 8 2.49 14.48 7.52
C TYR A 8 1.51 14.24 8.67
N LYS A 9 1.93 14.46 9.92
CA LYS A 9 1.05 14.32 11.08
C LYS A 9 -0.21 15.19 10.94
N ARG A 10 -0.06 16.46 10.56
CA ARG A 10 -1.19 17.38 10.36
C ARG A 10 -2.06 16.98 9.17
N ALA A 11 -1.46 16.54 8.08
CA ALA A 11 -2.20 16.16 6.88
C ALA A 11 -3.05 14.88 7.07
N TYR A 12 -2.62 13.98 7.96
CA TYR A 12 -3.37 12.75 8.29
C TYR A 12 -4.43 12.94 9.38
N ASP A 13 -4.27 13.96 10.22
CA ASP A 13 -5.23 14.36 11.26
C ASP A 13 -6.41 15.18 10.69
N ASP A 14 -6.29 15.68 9.46
CA ASP A 14 -7.35 16.40 8.77
C ASP A 14 -8.55 15.48 8.46
N VAL A 15 -9.73 15.92 8.89
CA VAL A 15 -11.03 15.25 8.71
C VAL A 15 -11.90 15.97 7.66
N SER A 16 -11.30 16.88 6.89
CA SER A 16 -11.96 17.61 5.81
C SER A 16 -12.46 16.68 4.70
N GLN A 17 -13.36 17.19 3.85
CA GLN A 17 -13.92 16.48 2.69
C GLN A 17 -12.85 15.98 1.69
N ASN A 18 -11.60 16.48 1.77
CA ASN A 18 -10.47 16.09 0.90
C ASN A 18 -9.28 15.59 1.72
N ALA A 19 -9.53 14.73 2.70
CA ALA A 19 -8.48 14.27 3.59
C ALA A 19 -7.39 13.52 2.81
N LEU A 20 -6.12 13.88 3.03
CA LEU A 20 -4.97 13.32 2.29
C LEU A 20 -4.93 11.79 2.33
N TRP A 21 -5.39 11.19 3.43
CA TRP A 21 -5.45 9.73 3.58
C TRP A 21 -6.38 9.06 2.56
N GLN A 22 -7.51 9.69 2.21
CA GLN A 22 -8.45 9.17 1.22
C GLN A 22 -7.81 9.19 -0.18
N TYR A 23 -7.19 10.33 -0.52
CA TYR A 23 -6.45 10.46 -1.78
C TYR A 23 -5.33 9.42 -1.89
N MET A 24 -4.54 9.25 -0.82
CA MET A 24 -3.45 8.28 -0.79
C MET A 24 -3.95 6.85 -0.98
N LEU A 25 -5.05 6.50 -0.31
CA LEU A 25 -5.66 5.19 -0.44
C LEU A 25 -6.13 4.93 -1.88
N GLU A 26 -6.89 5.85 -2.47
CA GLU A 26 -7.35 5.74 -3.87
C GLU A 26 -6.18 5.60 -4.84
N TYR A 27 -5.14 6.41 -4.64
CA TYR A 27 -3.91 6.37 -5.43
C TYR A 27 -3.23 5.00 -5.35
N PHE A 28 -3.04 4.46 -4.14
CA PHE A 28 -2.36 3.17 -3.96
C PHE A 28 -3.17 2.01 -4.52
N VAL A 29 -4.48 1.96 -4.28
CA VAL A 29 -5.35 0.92 -4.85
C VAL A 29 -5.23 0.94 -6.38
N LYS A 30 -5.41 2.10 -7.00
CA LYS A 30 -5.30 2.24 -8.45
C LYS A 30 -3.93 1.82 -8.96
N ARG A 31 -2.85 2.21 -8.28
CA ARG A 31 -1.48 1.87 -8.68
C ARG A 31 -1.23 0.37 -8.61
N TYR A 32 -1.65 -0.29 -7.53
CA TYR A 32 -1.50 -1.74 -7.38
C TYR A 32 -2.33 -2.51 -8.41
N GLU A 33 -3.55 -2.06 -8.72
CA GLU A 33 -4.35 -2.65 -9.79
C GLU A 33 -3.67 -2.55 -11.16
N VAL A 34 -3.10 -1.39 -11.49
CA VAL A 34 -2.36 -1.19 -12.76
C VAL A 34 -1.16 -2.14 -12.84
N ILE A 35 -0.34 -2.22 -11.80
CA ILE A 35 0.82 -3.12 -11.79
C ILE A 35 0.38 -4.59 -11.88
N ALA A 36 -0.68 -4.98 -11.17
CA ALA A 36 -1.19 -6.35 -11.21
C ALA A 36 -1.64 -6.72 -12.62
N LYS A 37 -2.35 -5.81 -13.32
CA LYS A 37 -2.77 -5.98 -14.72
C LYS A 37 -1.59 -6.15 -15.66
N GLU A 38 -0.58 -5.28 -15.54
CA GLU A 38 0.66 -5.35 -16.32
C GLU A 38 1.35 -6.69 -16.11
N LYS A 39 1.54 -7.11 -14.85
CA LYS A 39 2.21 -8.38 -14.52
C LYS A 39 1.43 -9.60 -14.97
N LEU A 40 0.10 -9.58 -14.87
CA LEU A 40 -0.76 -10.69 -15.28
C LEU A 40 -1.04 -10.71 -16.80
N ASN A 41 -0.64 -9.66 -17.53
CA ASN A 41 -0.97 -9.45 -18.94
C ASN A 41 -2.49 -9.53 -19.21
N THR A 42 -3.26 -8.78 -18.43
CA THR A 42 -4.74 -8.75 -18.49
C THR A 42 -5.27 -7.35 -18.23
N ASP A 43 -6.39 -6.99 -18.85
CA ASP A 43 -7.10 -5.73 -18.58
C ASP A 43 -8.07 -5.85 -17.40
N VAL A 44 -8.41 -7.08 -17.00
CA VAL A 44 -9.41 -7.39 -15.98
C VAL A 44 -8.76 -8.21 -14.87
N LEU A 45 -8.90 -7.73 -13.64
CA LEU A 45 -8.49 -8.44 -12.43
C LEU A 45 -9.68 -9.23 -11.88
N ASP A 46 -9.43 -10.43 -11.38
CA ASP A 46 -10.44 -11.19 -10.68
C ASP A 46 -10.93 -10.45 -9.42
N THR A 47 -12.15 -10.76 -8.98
CA THR A 47 -12.79 -10.05 -7.87
C THR A 47 -12.04 -10.26 -6.55
N GLN A 48 -11.47 -11.45 -6.33
CA GLN A 48 -10.74 -11.76 -5.10
C GLN A 48 -9.45 -10.94 -5.02
N LEU A 49 -8.66 -10.88 -6.09
CA LEU A 49 -7.44 -10.10 -6.16
C LEU A 49 -7.70 -8.59 -6.01
N ARG A 50 -8.75 -8.06 -6.63
CA ARG A 50 -9.16 -6.66 -6.43
C ARG A 50 -9.47 -6.38 -4.96
N TYR A 51 -10.21 -7.28 -4.31
CA TYR A 51 -10.49 -7.17 -2.88
C TYR A 51 -9.22 -7.26 -2.03
N SER A 52 -8.31 -8.19 -2.32
CA SER A 52 -7.01 -8.33 -1.64
C SER A 52 -6.17 -7.05 -1.76
N ILE A 53 -6.08 -6.47 -2.96
CA ILE A 53 -5.40 -5.19 -3.21
C ILE A 53 -6.00 -4.08 -2.37
N GLN A 54 -7.33 -3.93 -2.39
CA GLN A 54 -8.01 -2.92 -1.59
C GLN A 54 -7.73 -3.11 -0.11
N LEU A 55 -7.98 -4.30 0.43
CA LEU A 55 -7.75 -4.62 1.84
C LEU A 55 -6.31 -4.32 2.26
N TYR A 56 -5.34 -4.74 1.46
CA TYR A 56 -3.93 -4.51 1.74
C TYR A 56 -3.57 -3.02 1.74
N CYS A 57 -4.06 -2.23 0.76
CA CYS A 57 -3.84 -0.79 0.70
C CYS A 57 -4.53 -0.05 1.86
N TYR A 58 -5.77 -0.42 2.20
CA TYR A 58 -6.48 0.10 3.37
C TYR A 58 -5.68 -0.17 4.65
N GLY A 59 -5.21 -1.40 4.83
CA GLY A 59 -4.35 -1.79 5.94
C GLY A 59 -3.06 -0.97 5.99
N CYS A 60 -2.34 -0.85 4.88
CA CYS A 60 -1.07 -0.10 4.83
C CYS A 60 -1.27 1.39 5.14
N VAL A 61 -2.26 2.05 4.53
CA VAL A 61 -2.51 3.49 4.75
C VAL A 61 -3.01 3.72 6.18
N GLY A 62 -3.92 2.87 6.66
CA GLY A 62 -4.42 2.93 8.04
C GLY A 62 -3.31 2.74 9.07
N MET A 63 -2.48 1.71 8.92
CA MET A 63 -1.35 1.46 9.80
C MET A 63 -0.29 2.56 9.73
N THR A 64 -0.09 3.19 8.56
CA THR A 64 0.78 4.37 8.43
C THR A 64 0.23 5.55 9.21
N LYS A 65 -1.08 5.80 9.13
CA LYS A 65 -1.76 6.84 9.91
C LYS A 65 -1.61 6.59 11.41
N GLU A 66 -1.94 5.39 11.87
CA GLU A 66 -1.80 5.02 13.29
C GLU A 66 -0.36 5.16 13.78
N TRP A 67 0.62 4.71 12.99
CA TRP A 67 2.02 4.88 13.33
C TRP A 67 2.41 6.37 13.45
N LEU A 68 2.04 7.21 12.48
CA LEU A 68 2.35 8.64 12.51
C LEU A 68 1.70 9.38 13.69
N LEU A 69 0.49 8.99 14.07
CA LEU A 69 -0.26 9.66 15.13
C LEU A 69 0.12 9.18 16.52
N ASN A 70 0.31 7.87 16.68
CA ASN A 70 0.27 7.18 17.97
C ASN A 70 1.55 6.40 18.32
N ASP A 71 2.48 6.19 17.37
CA ASP A 71 3.73 5.44 17.62
C ASP A 71 4.98 6.31 17.36
N ASN A 72 5.74 6.57 18.42
CA ASN A 72 6.98 7.33 18.38
C ASN A 72 8.24 6.46 18.59
N THR A 73 8.09 5.14 18.64
CA THR A 73 9.15 4.19 18.98
C THR A 73 9.54 3.28 17.83
N THR A 74 8.56 2.82 17.03
CA THR A 74 8.83 1.92 15.91
C THR A 74 9.44 2.70 14.75
N SER A 75 10.54 2.20 14.18
CA SER A 75 11.13 2.83 13.00
C SER A 75 10.26 2.61 11.75
N ALA A 76 10.28 3.57 10.82
CA ALA A 76 9.58 3.45 9.53
C ALA A 76 9.96 2.17 8.78
N GLU A 77 11.24 1.78 8.83
CA GLU A 77 11.72 0.53 8.24
C GLU A 77 11.04 -0.71 8.83
N THR A 78 10.86 -0.74 10.15
CA THR A 78 10.19 -1.86 10.84
C THR A 78 8.72 -1.92 10.45
N VAL A 79 8.03 -0.77 10.37
CA VAL A 79 6.65 -0.68 9.91
C VAL A 79 6.49 -1.23 8.50
N VAL A 80 7.35 -0.82 7.57
CA VAL A 80 7.33 -1.30 6.18
C VAL A 80 7.61 -2.80 6.09
N LYS A 81 8.55 -3.33 6.89
CA LYS A 81 8.80 -4.78 6.97
C LYS A 81 7.56 -5.55 7.43
N MET A 82 6.84 -5.04 8.44
CA MET A 82 5.60 -5.66 8.93
C MET A 82 4.49 -5.60 7.87
N MET A 83 4.35 -4.47 7.16
CA MET A 83 3.40 -4.35 6.04
C MET A 83 3.72 -5.39 4.95
N PHE A 84 4.98 -5.48 4.52
CA PHE A 84 5.42 -6.46 3.53
C PHE A 84 5.19 -7.90 3.99
N ALA A 85 5.47 -8.22 5.26
CA ALA A 85 5.20 -9.53 5.83
C ALA A 85 3.68 -9.86 5.84
N SER A 86 2.83 -8.85 5.98
CA SER A 86 1.38 -8.97 6.03
C SER A 86 0.72 -9.03 4.64
N MET A 87 1.49 -8.90 3.55
CA MET A 87 0.95 -8.96 2.20
C MET A 87 0.30 -10.33 1.93
N PRO A 88 -0.97 -10.37 1.47
CA PRO A 88 -1.65 -11.58 1.05
C PRO A 88 -0.85 -12.39 0.01
N ASN A 89 -0.95 -13.72 0.06
CA ASN A 89 -0.14 -14.60 -0.79
C ASN A 89 -0.46 -14.49 -2.28
N ASP A 90 -1.75 -14.32 -2.62
CA ASP A 90 -2.22 -14.08 -3.99
C ASP A 90 -1.57 -12.82 -4.59
N MET A 91 -1.46 -11.74 -3.83
CA MET A 91 -0.72 -10.55 -4.21
C MET A 91 0.79 -10.83 -4.27
N ARG A 92 1.37 -11.42 -3.21
CA ARG A 92 2.82 -11.64 -3.11
C ARG A 92 3.36 -12.41 -4.31
N ASN A 93 2.64 -13.42 -4.77
CA ASN A 93 3.00 -14.22 -5.94
C ASN A 93 2.97 -13.40 -7.25
N ILE A 94 2.15 -12.36 -7.33
CA ILE A 94 2.13 -11.48 -8.51
C ILE A 94 3.30 -10.49 -8.43
N PHE A 95 3.45 -9.80 -7.29
CA PHE A 95 4.37 -8.68 -7.18
C PHE A 95 5.83 -9.10 -7.02
N PHE A 96 6.10 -10.23 -6.35
CA PHE A 96 7.44 -10.61 -5.90
C PHE A 96 7.89 -12.02 -6.32
N ASP A 97 7.07 -12.77 -7.06
CA ASP A 97 7.54 -14.05 -7.58
C ASP A 97 8.61 -13.82 -8.65
N LYS A 98 9.80 -14.37 -8.38
CA LYS A 98 11.01 -14.18 -9.20
C LYS A 98 10.97 -15.01 -10.47
N ASN A 99 10.13 -16.05 -10.52
CA ASN A 99 10.13 -17.04 -11.61
C ASN A 99 9.46 -16.55 -12.91
N ARG A 100 8.91 -15.32 -12.94
CA ARG A 100 8.17 -14.81 -14.11
C ARG A 100 8.96 -13.82 -14.99
N ASN A 101 10.18 -13.45 -14.57
CA ASN A 101 11.03 -12.52 -15.31
C ASN A 101 12.12 -13.24 -16.14
N GLU A 102 12.20 -14.57 -16.11
CA GLU A 102 13.20 -15.36 -16.87
C GLU A 102 12.69 -15.79 -18.26
N ASP A 103 11.39 -15.62 -18.56
CA ASP A 103 10.78 -16.01 -19.85
C ASP A 103 10.70 -14.85 -20.87
N ALA A 104 11.41 -13.75 -20.64
CA ALA A 104 11.39 -12.55 -21.49
C ALA A 104 12.79 -12.16 -22.02
N GLU A 105 13.62 -13.16 -22.33
CA GLU A 105 14.82 -13.01 -23.19
C GLU A 105 14.48 -13.15 -24.68
#